data_AF-A0A8E0VQ20-F1
#
_entry.id   AF-A0A8E0VQ20-F1
#
_cell.length_a   1.000
_cell.length_b   1.000
_cell.length_c   1.000
_cell.angle_alpha   90.00
_cell.angle_beta   90.00
_cell.angle_gamma   90.00
#
_symmetry.space_group_name_H-M   'P 1'
#
loop_
_entity.id
_entity.type
_entity.pdbx_description
1 polymer ?
#
loop_
_entity_poly.entity_id
_entity_poly.type
_entity_poly.pdbx_seq_one_letter_code
_entity_poly.pdbx_strand_id
1 'polypeptide(L)'
;MAAHLDVDRIRISDILDDKRFKSFGRPWTELSCCIAIDFTASNGSPQVPDTLHYSTVNQPSQYAMALQAVGEVISDYDSDNLFPAFGFGACVPPDNVVSHCFPLNGHIDNPYCEGIQGAMAAYAHSLRTVKFHGPTNFAPIINTVASIARQTEPGSQYSILLILTDGIISDLPQTRAAIVNASSLPLSIIIVGVGPANFDEMEELDGDEIRLTSRGRAAVRDIVQFVPFRDFHDANSVQESKRRLSKAVLAEIPDQLVSYMRMQGIRPLRLSKARARRENTSEQRESSDIRCHPSSPALSGTGEVHVVPSAPPAL
;
A
#
# COMPACT_ATOMS: atom_id res chain seq x y z
N MET A 1 37.05 -15.93 0.18
CA MET A 1 36.30 -15.02 1.08
C MET A 1 35.08 -14.55 0.32
N ALA A 2 33.95 -15.22 0.56
CA ALA A 2 32.68 -14.96 -0.11
C ALA A 2 32.03 -13.72 0.50
N ALA A 3 31.63 -12.77 -0.34
CA ALA A 3 30.83 -11.64 0.08
C ALA A 3 29.43 -12.15 0.46
N HIS A 4 29.10 -12.06 1.74
CA HIS A 4 27.72 -12.10 2.22
C HIS A 4 26.97 -10.93 1.58
N LEU A 5 26.03 -11.24 0.70
CA LEU A 5 24.95 -10.32 0.34
C LEU A 5 23.86 -10.51 1.39
N ASP A 6 23.71 -9.52 2.27
CA ASP A 6 22.55 -9.36 3.16
C ASP A 6 21.27 -9.29 2.30
N VAL A 7 20.37 -10.27 2.46
CA VAL A 7 19.09 -10.36 1.71
C VAL A 7 17.91 -9.83 2.55
N ASP A 8 18.18 -9.13 3.66
CA ASP A 8 17.17 -8.80 4.68
C ASP A 8 16.64 -7.36 4.70
N ARG A 9 16.81 -6.61 3.62
CA ARG A 9 16.02 -5.38 3.39
C ARG A 9 15.74 -5.24 1.91
N ILE A 10 14.56 -5.71 1.49
CA ILE A 10 13.87 -5.12 0.35
C ILE A 10 12.72 -4.35 0.96
N ARG A 11 13.00 -3.11 1.38
CA ARG A 11 11.93 -2.13 1.59
C ARG A 11 11.35 -1.85 0.21
N ILE A 12 10.07 -1.53 0.05
CA ILE A 12 9.68 -0.89 -1.23
C ILE A 12 10.35 0.48 -1.34
N SER A 13 10.89 1.10 -0.28
CA SER A 13 11.86 2.19 -0.49
C SER A 13 13.03 1.74 -1.35
N ASP A 14 13.44 0.47 -1.31
CA ASP A 14 14.48 -0.13 -2.16
C ASP A 14 13.98 -0.44 -3.58
N ILE A 15 12.67 -0.68 -3.76
CA ILE A 15 11.97 -0.81 -5.06
C ILE A 15 11.66 0.57 -5.67
N LEU A 16 11.45 1.59 -4.84
CA LEU A 16 11.34 3.00 -5.18
C LEU A 16 12.74 3.61 -5.43
N ASP A 17 13.78 3.08 -4.77
CA ASP A 17 15.20 3.33 -5.02
C ASP A 17 15.72 2.61 -6.27
N ASP A 18 14.95 1.65 -6.81
CA ASP A 18 15.18 1.22 -8.18
C ASP A 18 15.16 2.49 -9.04
N LYS A 19 16.24 2.71 -9.79
CA LYS A 19 16.44 3.90 -10.63
C LYS A 19 15.28 4.10 -11.63
N ARG A 20 14.40 3.11 -11.79
CA ARG A 20 13.13 3.15 -12.52
C ARG A 20 12.02 3.97 -11.85
N PHE A 21 11.93 4.02 -10.52
CA PHE A 21 10.80 4.59 -9.78
C PHE A 21 10.99 6.02 -9.29
N LYS A 22 12.22 6.38 -8.89
CA LYS A 22 12.57 7.66 -8.24
C LYS A 22 12.39 8.93 -9.05
N SER A 23 11.90 8.81 -10.27
CA SER A 23 12.04 9.87 -11.24
C SER A 23 11.03 9.62 -12.32
N PHE A 24 9.74 9.91 -12.21
CA PHE A 24 8.81 10.09 -13.34
C PHE A 24 8.42 11.57 -13.40
N GLY A 25 8.14 12.12 -14.59
CA GLY A 25 8.04 13.55 -14.93
C GLY A 25 7.31 14.54 -14.02
N ARG A 26 6.66 14.09 -12.94
CA ARG A 26 5.86 14.87 -11.99
C ARG A 26 6.33 14.58 -10.55
N PRO A 27 6.26 15.54 -9.62
CA PRO A 27 6.60 15.28 -8.22
C PRO A 27 5.60 14.23 -7.68
N TRP A 28 6.12 13.03 -7.42
CA TRP A 28 5.52 11.90 -6.69
C TRP A 28 4.14 11.42 -7.19
N THR A 29 4.09 10.25 -7.83
CA THR A 29 2.81 9.54 -8.00
C THR A 29 2.36 9.04 -6.63
N GLU A 30 1.16 9.45 -6.22
CA GLU A 30 0.55 9.00 -4.96
C GLU A 30 0.01 7.58 -5.13
N LEU A 31 0.34 6.69 -4.19
CA LEU A 31 -0.32 5.39 -4.10
C LEU A 31 -1.50 5.53 -3.13
N SER A 32 -2.65 5.01 -3.54
CA SER A 32 -3.88 5.04 -2.75
C SER A 32 -4.49 3.65 -2.68
N CYS A 33 -4.67 3.15 -1.46
CA CYS A 33 -5.08 1.79 -1.20
C CYS A 33 -6.55 1.71 -0.78
N CYS A 34 -7.33 0.92 -1.50
CA CYS A 34 -8.71 0.57 -1.20
C CYS A 34 -8.78 -0.85 -0.67
N ILE A 35 -9.54 -1.08 0.41
CA ILE A 35 -9.72 -2.38 1.05
C ILE A 35 -11.13 -2.89 0.75
N ALA A 36 -11.23 -4.15 0.36
CA ALA A 36 -12.49 -4.84 0.10
C ALA A 36 -12.49 -6.17 0.85
N ILE A 37 -13.53 -6.41 1.65
CA ILE A 37 -13.64 -7.61 2.47
C ILE A 37 -14.90 -8.38 2.09
N ASP A 38 -14.74 -9.68 1.92
CA ASP A 38 -15.82 -10.62 1.68
C ASP A 38 -16.65 -10.85 2.94
N PHE A 39 -17.96 -10.66 2.85
CA PHE A 39 -18.93 -10.96 3.92
C PHE A 39 -19.95 -12.01 3.44
N THR A 40 -19.55 -12.89 2.53
CA THR A 40 -20.46 -13.88 1.96
C THR A 40 -20.71 -15.05 2.90
N ALA A 41 -21.85 -15.72 2.71
CA ALA A 41 -22.32 -16.80 3.56
C ALA A 41 -21.44 -18.05 3.51
N SER A 42 -20.58 -18.22 2.49
CA SER A 42 -19.59 -19.31 2.43
C SER A 42 -18.61 -19.27 3.61
N ASN A 43 -18.34 -18.07 4.13
CA ASN A 43 -17.46 -17.86 5.26
C ASN A 43 -18.04 -18.34 6.62
N GLY A 44 -19.34 -18.64 6.67
CA GLY A 44 -20.05 -18.98 7.90
C GLY A 44 -20.37 -17.76 8.78
N SER A 45 -21.13 -17.99 9.85
CA SER A 45 -21.53 -16.93 10.78
C SER A 45 -20.36 -16.53 11.70
N PRO A 46 -20.05 -15.23 11.86
CA PRO A 46 -18.96 -14.77 12.72
C PRO A 46 -19.15 -15.08 14.21
N GLN A 47 -20.33 -15.57 14.62
CA GLN A 47 -20.64 -16.01 15.98
C GLN A 47 -20.34 -17.49 16.23
N VAL A 48 -20.12 -18.26 15.17
CA VAL A 48 -19.88 -19.70 15.25
C VAL A 48 -18.36 -19.94 15.27
N PRO A 49 -17.83 -20.67 16.27
CA PRO A 49 -16.42 -21.06 16.30
C PRO A 49 -15.96 -21.71 15.00
N ASP A 50 -14.67 -21.59 14.69
CA ASP A 50 -14.02 -22.16 13.51
C ASP A 50 -14.46 -21.59 12.14
N THR A 51 -15.36 -20.60 12.12
CA THR A 51 -15.64 -19.83 10.90
C THR A 51 -14.56 -18.78 10.62
N LEU A 52 -14.43 -18.34 9.37
CA LEU A 52 -13.29 -17.51 8.95
C LEU A 52 -13.30 -16.08 9.55
N HIS A 53 -14.49 -15.59 9.93
CA HIS A 53 -14.67 -14.32 10.64
C HIS A 53 -14.83 -14.46 12.15
N TYR A 54 -14.86 -15.67 12.69
CA TYR A 54 -14.93 -15.87 14.14
C TYR A 54 -13.68 -15.31 14.81
N SER A 55 -13.88 -14.43 15.77
CA SER A 55 -12.81 -13.82 16.55
C SER A 55 -13.13 -13.91 18.03
N THR A 56 -12.10 -14.14 18.85
CA THR A 56 -12.17 -14.01 20.31
C THR A 56 -11.24 -12.88 20.76
N VAL A 57 -11.28 -12.55 22.06
CA VAL A 57 -10.36 -11.57 22.66
C VAL A 57 -8.89 -11.97 22.50
N ASN A 58 -8.61 -13.28 22.51
CA ASN A 58 -7.24 -13.81 22.50
C ASN A 58 -6.80 -14.30 21.12
N GLN A 59 -7.75 -14.53 20.20
CA GLN A 59 -7.48 -15.10 18.89
C GLN A 59 -8.25 -14.32 17.82
N PRO A 60 -7.57 -13.47 17.04
CA PRO A 60 -8.18 -12.78 15.91
C PRO A 60 -8.63 -13.78 14.83
N SER A 61 -9.66 -13.41 14.07
CA SER A 61 -10.13 -14.21 12.94
C SER A 61 -9.08 -14.28 11.81
N GLN A 62 -9.23 -15.21 10.88
CA GLN A 62 -8.31 -15.30 9.75
C GLN A 62 -8.35 -14.04 8.87
N TYR A 63 -9.53 -13.47 8.65
CA TYR A 63 -9.69 -12.17 7.99
C TYR A 63 -9.05 -11.02 8.78
N ALA A 64 -9.18 -10.99 10.10
CA ALA A 64 -8.56 -9.96 10.94
C ALA A 64 -7.02 -10.06 10.88
N MET A 65 -6.47 -11.28 10.91
CA MET A 65 -5.03 -11.50 10.74
C MET A 65 -4.54 -11.09 9.35
N ALA A 66 -5.27 -11.44 8.29
CA ALA A 66 -4.93 -11.05 6.92
C ALA A 66 -5.01 -9.53 6.72
N LEU A 67 -6.09 -8.91 7.19
CA LEU A 67 -6.28 -7.46 7.13
C LEU A 67 -5.18 -6.71 7.87
N GLN A 68 -4.81 -7.14 9.07
CA GLN A 68 -3.72 -6.53 9.82
C GLN A 68 -2.38 -6.74 9.10
N ALA A 69 -2.03 -7.97 8.74
CA ALA A 69 -0.72 -8.30 8.21
C ALA A 69 -0.48 -7.71 6.83
N VAL A 70 -1.46 -7.82 5.91
CA VAL A 70 -1.38 -7.26 4.56
C VAL A 70 -1.60 -5.75 4.60
N GLY A 71 -2.53 -5.28 5.44
CA GLY A 71 -2.78 -3.86 5.69
C GLY A 71 -1.51 -3.11 6.10
N GLU A 72 -0.77 -3.62 7.08
CA GLU A 72 0.50 -3.01 7.51
C GLU A 72 1.53 -2.94 6.38
N VAL A 73 1.55 -3.95 5.50
CA VAL A 73 2.43 -3.95 4.34
C VAL A 73 2.03 -2.84 3.37
N ILE A 74 0.76 -2.73 3.01
CA ILE A 74 0.31 -1.72 2.05
C ILE A 74 0.33 -0.30 2.63
N SER A 75 0.17 -0.13 3.95
CA SER A 75 0.16 1.19 4.60
C SER A 75 1.51 1.90 4.56
N ASP A 76 2.61 1.16 4.42
CA ASP A 76 3.93 1.75 4.21
C ASP A 76 4.05 2.53 2.89
N TYR A 77 3.07 2.36 1.98
CA TYR A 77 3.06 2.92 0.62
C TYR A 77 1.93 3.86 0.34
N ASP A 78 0.86 3.77 1.11
CA ASP A 78 -0.24 4.70 1.02
C ASP A 78 0.21 6.12 1.41
N SER A 79 -0.20 7.11 0.62
CA SER A 79 0.35 8.46 0.73
C SER A 79 -0.24 9.27 1.89
N ASP A 80 -1.49 8.96 2.29
CA ASP A 80 -2.24 9.72 3.31
C ASP A 80 -2.70 8.85 4.50
N ASN A 81 -2.52 7.53 4.43
CA ASN A 81 -3.04 6.56 5.38
C ASN A 81 -4.57 6.63 5.56
N LEU A 82 -5.30 7.05 4.52
CA LEU A 82 -6.76 7.06 4.48
C LEU A 82 -7.25 5.99 3.51
N PHE A 83 -7.78 4.90 4.07
CA PHE A 83 -8.18 3.74 3.28
C PHE A 83 -9.69 3.73 3.06
N PRO A 84 -10.21 3.92 1.82
CA PRO A 84 -11.57 3.50 1.50
C PRO A 84 -11.73 2.03 1.83
N ALA A 85 -12.67 1.69 2.71
CA ALA A 85 -12.88 0.31 3.13
C ALA A 85 -14.31 -0.12 2.83
N PHE A 86 -14.44 -1.16 2.01
CA PHE A 86 -15.72 -1.70 1.56
C PHE A 86 -15.89 -3.16 1.95
N GLY A 87 -17.15 -3.57 2.12
CA GLY A 87 -17.56 -4.96 2.19
C GLY A 87 -18.38 -5.34 0.96
N PHE A 88 -18.47 -6.63 0.67
CA PHE A 88 -19.34 -7.15 -0.39
C PHE A 88 -19.97 -8.49 -0.02
N GLY A 89 -21.13 -8.77 -0.61
CA GLY A 89 -21.82 -10.06 -0.45
C GLY A 89 -22.65 -10.17 0.83
N ALA A 90 -23.11 -9.06 1.39
CA ALA A 90 -23.94 -9.06 2.59
C ALA A 90 -25.23 -8.27 2.42
N CYS A 91 -26.26 -8.64 3.17
CA CYS A 91 -27.45 -7.84 3.39
C CYS A 91 -27.10 -6.69 4.34
N VAL A 92 -27.28 -5.45 3.89
CA VAL A 92 -26.91 -4.24 4.65
C VAL A 92 -28.18 -3.58 5.22
N PRO A 93 -28.23 -3.20 6.51
CA PRO A 93 -29.32 -2.42 7.08
C PRO A 93 -29.45 -1.02 6.42
N PRO A 94 -30.63 -0.38 6.48
CA PRO A 94 -31.86 -0.83 7.15
C PRO A 94 -32.72 -1.79 6.31
N ASP A 95 -32.57 -1.74 4.99
CA ASP A 95 -33.48 -2.46 4.06
C ASP A 95 -33.14 -3.96 3.92
N ASN A 96 -31.99 -4.39 4.44
CA ASN A 96 -31.48 -5.77 4.34
C ASN A 96 -31.36 -6.27 2.90
N VAL A 97 -31.09 -5.34 1.97
CA VAL A 97 -30.81 -5.66 0.57
C VAL A 97 -29.37 -6.11 0.43
N VAL A 98 -29.14 -7.11 -0.43
CA VAL A 98 -27.80 -7.59 -0.77
C VAL A 98 -27.02 -6.48 -1.44
N SER A 99 -25.87 -6.13 -0.86
CA SER A 99 -24.90 -5.22 -1.45
C SER A 99 -23.60 -5.96 -1.74
N HIS A 100 -23.04 -5.70 -2.92
CA HIS A 100 -21.72 -6.15 -3.33
C HIS A 100 -20.66 -5.02 -3.29
N CYS A 101 -21.00 -3.90 -2.66
CA CYS A 101 -20.08 -2.79 -2.39
C CYS A 101 -20.74 -1.85 -1.38
N PHE A 102 -20.42 -1.97 -0.10
CA PHE A 102 -20.91 -1.08 0.96
C PHE A 102 -19.76 -0.60 1.84
N PRO A 103 -19.78 0.64 2.35
CA PRO A 103 -18.71 1.14 3.20
C PRO A 103 -18.71 0.42 4.55
N LEU A 104 -17.55 -0.07 5.00
CA LEU A 104 -17.44 -0.83 6.25
C LEU A 104 -17.74 0.02 7.48
N ASN A 105 -17.46 1.32 7.41
CA ASN A 105 -17.71 2.26 8.50
C ASN A 105 -19.19 2.73 8.56
N GLY A 106 -20.05 2.27 7.65
CA GLY A 106 -21.47 2.64 7.58
C GLY A 106 -21.75 4.04 7.00
N HIS A 107 -20.73 4.80 6.60
CA HIS A 107 -20.88 6.14 6.04
C HIS A 107 -20.83 6.10 4.51
N ILE A 108 -22.00 6.17 3.88
CA ILE A 108 -22.17 6.12 2.40
C ILE A 108 -21.34 7.19 1.70
N ASP A 109 -21.31 8.41 2.25
CA ASP A 109 -20.61 9.55 1.64
C ASP A 109 -19.11 9.60 1.99
N ASN A 110 -18.66 8.81 2.97
CA ASN A 110 -17.27 8.83 3.44
C ASN A 110 -16.78 7.42 3.82
N PRO A 111 -16.34 6.60 2.87
CA PRO A 111 -15.86 5.23 3.13
C PRO A 111 -14.45 5.17 3.74
N TYR A 112 -13.80 6.31 3.98
CA TYR A 112 -12.39 6.37 4.38
C TYR A 112 -12.21 6.01 5.86
N CYS A 113 -11.19 5.21 6.13
CA CYS A 113 -10.76 4.79 7.45
C CYS A 113 -9.35 5.31 7.73
N GLU A 114 -9.14 5.90 8.92
CA GLU A 114 -7.82 6.36 9.36
C GLU A 114 -6.92 5.19 9.76
N GLY A 115 -5.94 4.90 8.90
CA GLY A 115 -5.00 3.81 9.10
C GLY A 115 -5.63 2.42 9.05
N ILE A 116 -4.78 1.40 9.18
CA ILE A 116 -5.21 0.00 9.28
C ILE A 116 -6.04 -0.25 10.53
N GLN A 117 -5.77 0.48 11.62
CA GLN A 117 -6.57 0.38 12.84
C GLN A 117 -8.00 0.89 12.63
N GLY A 118 -8.19 1.97 11.87
CA GLY A 118 -9.52 2.44 11.46
C GLY A 118 -10.24 1.40 10.60
N ALA A 119 -9.54 0.77 9.64
CA ALA A 119 -10.11 -0.27 8.80
C ALA A 119 -10.51 -1.51 9.63
N MET A 120 -9.69 -1.92 10.61
CA MET A 120 -10.00 -3.00 11.55
C MET A 120 -11.23 -2.69 12.42
N ALA A 121 -11.36 -1.44 12.88
CA ALA A 121 -12.54 -1.00 13.64
C ALA A 121 -13.81 -1.01 12.77
N ALA A 122 -13.72 -0.55 11.51
CA ALA A 122 -14.81 -0.57 10.55
C ALA A 122 -15.22 -2.01 10.19
N TYR A 123 -14.25 -2.90 9.98
CA TYR A 123 -14.49 -4.34 9.79
C TYR A 123 -15.25 -4.94 10.99
N ALA A 124 -14.79 -4.68 12.21
CA ALA A 124 -15.46 -5.16 13.42
C ALA A 124 -16.87 -4.57 13.58
N HIS A 125 -17.09 -3.32 13.18
CA HIS A 125 -18.43 -2.71 13.13
C HIS A 125 -19.34 -3.47 12.15
N SER A 126 -18.89 -3.65 10.91
CA SER A 126 -19.65 -4.36 9.87
C SER A 126 -20.03 -5.78 10.27
N LEU A 127 -19.12 -6.53 10.91
CA LEU A 127 -19.41 -7.89 11.40
C LEU A 127 -20.63 -7.97 12.33
N ARG A 128 -20.97 -6.89 13.03
CA ARG A 128 -22.12 -6.85 13.96
C ARG A 128 -23.39 -6.30 13.31
N THR A 129 -23.28 -5.62 12.18
CA THR A 129 -24.40 -4.88 11.58
C THR A 129 -24.94 -5.54 10.32
N VAL A 130 -24.08 -6.14 9.50
CA VAL A 130 -24.50 -6.78 8.25
C VAL A 130 -24.83 -8.24 8.45
N LYS A 131 -25.72 -8.77 7.60
CA LYS A 131 -26.03 -10.20 7.55
C LYS A 131 -25.35 -10.82 6.34
N PHE A 132 -24.51 -11.81 6.58
CA PHE A 132 -23.76 -12.49 5.53
C PHE A 132 -24.72 -13.12 4.51
N HIS A 133 -24.42 -12.96 3.22
CA HIS A 133 -25.29 -13.42 2.14
C HIS A 133 -24.47 -13.88 0.92
N GLY A 134 -25.08 -14.07 -0.23
CA GLY A 134 -24.36 -14.26 -1.49
C GLY A 134 -25.08 -13.59 -2.64
N PRO A 135 -24.60 -13.77 -3.88
CA PRO A 135 -23.40 -14.51 -4.25
C PRO A 135 -22.08 -13.76 -3.98
N THR A 136 -20.94 -14.39 -4.24
CA THR A 136 -19.61 -13.77 -4.13
C THR A 136 -19.23 -13.12 -5.45
N ASN A 137 -19.40 -11.79 -5.53
CA ASN A 137 -19.23 -11.03 -6.77
C ASN A 137 -18.13 -9.98 -6.63
N PHE A 138 -17.07 -10.07 -7.42
CA PHE A 138 -15.98 -9.07 -7.39
C PHE A 138 -16.17 -7.95 -8.41
N ALA A 139 -16.92 -8.17 -9.49
CA ALA A 139 -17.09 -7.16 -10.53
C ALA A 139 -17.61 -5.82 -9.97
N PRO A 140 -18.55 -5.77 -9.01
CA PRO A 140 -19.03 -4.51 -8.46
C PRO A 140 -17.92 -3.68 -7.79
N ILE A 141 -17.13 -4.29 -6.91
CA ILE A 141 -16.06 -3.56 -6.20
C ILE A 141 -14.92 -3.16 -7.14
N ILE A 142 -14.54 -4.03 -8.09
CA ILE A 142 -13.53 -3.70 -9.11
C ILE A 142 -14.01 -2.50 -9.94
N ASN A 143 -15.28 -2.48 -10.37
CA ASN A 143 -15.82 -1.36 -11.14
C ASN A 143 -15.90 -0.06 -10.33
N THR A 144 -16.22 -0.13 -9.04
CA THR A 144 -16.19 1.05 -8.15
C THR A 144 -14.80 1.67 -8.10
N VAL A 145 -13.76 0.87 -7.82
CA VAL A 145 -12.39 1.39 -7.74
C VAL A 145 -11.87 1.82 -9.12
N ALA A 146 -12.20 1.09 -10.18
CA ALA A 146 -11.88 1.50 -11.55
C ALA A 146 -12.54 2.84 -11.92
N SER A 147 -13.74 3.14 -11.42
CA SER A 147 -14.39 4.43 -11.63
C SER A 147 -13.62 5.57 -10.95
N ILE A 148 -13.10 5.34 -9.75
CA ILE A 148 -12.26 6.29 -9.02
C ILE A 148 -10.94 6.50 -9.78
N ALA A 149 -10.23 5.41 -10.11
CA ALA A 149 -8.95 5.45 -10.83
C ALA A 149 -9.06 6.08 -12.23
N ARG A 150 -10.25 6.08 -12.86
CA ARG A 150 -10.48 6.75 -14.14
C ARG A 150 -10.52 8.27 -14.05
N GLN A 151 -10.89 8.81 -12.89
CA GLN A 151 -11.04 10.25 -12.66
C GLN A 151 -9.72 10.93 -12.29
N THR A 152 -8.66 10.16 -12.08
CA THR A 152 -7.34 10.67 -11.71
C THR A 152 -6.55 11.11 -12.94
N GLU A 153 -5.77 12.17 -12.79
CA GLU A 153 -4.88 12.62 -13.86
C GLU A 153 -3.77 11.58 -14.09
N PRO A 154 -3.43 11.25 -15.35
CA PRO A 154 -2.41 10.26 -15.63
C PRO A 154 -1.09 10.55 -14.90
N GLY A 155 -0.70 9.61 -14.04
CA GLY A 155 0.52 9.63 -13.26
C GLY A 155 0.48 10.47 -11.97
N SER A 156 -0.64 11.09 -11.62
CA SER A 156 -0.78 11.75 -10.32
C SER A 156 -1.03 10.76 -9.19
N GLN A 157 -1.90 9.77 -9.45
CA GLN A 157 -2.32 8.79 -8.45
C GLN A 157 -2.39 7.40 -9.09
N TYR A 158 -2.07 6.37 -8.31
CA TYR A 158 -2.22 4.97 -8.67
C TYR A 158 -2.94 4.21 -7.56
N SER A 159 -4.03 3.56 -7.93
CA SER A 159 -4.88 2.86 -6.98
C SER A 159 -4.45 1.40 -6.82
N ILE A 160 -4.51 0.90 -5.59
CA ILE A 160 -4.33 -0.51 -5.27
C ILE A 160 -5.62 -0.98 -4.59
N LEU A 161 -6.30 -1.97 -5.15
CA LEU A 161 -7.46 -2.61 -4.54
C LEU A 161 -7.03 -3.91 -3.88
N LEU A 162 -7.07 -3.97 -2.55
CA LEU A 162 -6.88 -5.19 -1.77
C LEU A 162 -8.24 -5.89 -1.55
N ILE A 163 -8.41 -7.10 -2.07
CA ILE A 163 -9.59 -7.96 -1.85
C ILE A 163 -9.21 -9.10 -0.91
N LEU A 164 -9.90 -9.23 0.22
CA LEU A 164 -9.83 -10.40 1.10
C LEU A 164 -11.05 -11.28 0.86
N THR A 165 -10.87 -12.57 0.56
CA THR A 165 -11.95 -13.51 0.24
C THR A 165 -11.60 -14.95 0.66
N ASP A 166 -12.59 -15.81 0.81
CA ASP A 166 -12.43 -17.25 1.03
C ASP A 166 -12.39 -18.08 -0.24
N GLY A 167 -12.50 -17.45 -1.42
CA GLY A 167 -12.02 -18.07 -2.65
C GLY A 167 -13.06 -18.65 -3.61
N ILE A 168 -14.35 -18.34 -3.47
CA ILE A 168 -15.36 -18.79 -4.44
C ILE A 168 -15.87 -17.58 -5.20
N ILE A 169 -15.61 -17.44 -6.51
CA ILE A 169 -16.18 -16.34 -7.31
C ILE A 169 -17.41 -16.83 -8.06
N SER A 170 -18.54 -16.16 -7.84
CA SER A 170 -19.80 -16.48 -8.53
C SER A 170 -19.96 -15.75 -9.86
N ASP A 171 -19.31 -14.61 -10.04
CA ASP A 171 -19.42 -13.75 -11.23
C ASP A 171 -18.15 -13.73 -12.08
N LEU A 172 -17.45 -14.87 -12.21
CA LEU A 172 -16.16 -14.96 -12.87
C LEU A 172 -16.13 -14.31 -14.28
N PRO A 173 -17.13 -14.50 -15.17
CA PRO A 173 -17.15 -13.82 -16.47
C PRO A 173 -17.21 -12.28 -16.36
N GLN A 174 -17.96 -11.75 -15.40
CA GLN A 174 -18.12 -10.33 -15.12
C GLN A 174 -16.86 -9.77 -14.47
N THR A 175 -16.25 -10.53 -13.55
CA THR A 175 -14.98 -10.19 -12.91
C THR A 175 -13.86 -10.11 -13.94
N ARG A 176 -13.75 -11.08 -14.86
CA ARG A 176 -12.82 -10.99 -15.99
C ARG A 176 -13.07 -9.77 -16.86
N ALA A 177 -14.34 -9.47 -17.16
CA ALA A 177 -14.68 -8.28 -17.94
C ALA A 177 -14.28 -6.98 -17.21
N ALA A 178 -14.48 -6.91 -15.89
CA ALA A 178 -14.09 -5.77 -15.07
C ALA A 178 -12.57 -5.58 -15.05
N ILE A 179 -11.80 -6.66 -14.85
CA ILE A 179 -10.33 -6.64 -14.86
C ILE A 179 -9.81 -6.20 -16.25
N VAL A 180 -10.31 -6.80 -17.32
CA VAL A 180 -9.92 -6.43 -18.70
C VAL A 180 -10.23 -4.96 -18.98
N ASN A 181 -11.39 -4.46 -18.55
CA ASN A 181 -11.76 -3.04 -18.71
C ASN A 181 -10.92 -2.09 -17.85
N ALA A 182 -10.50 -2.54 -16.67
CA ALA A 182 -9.66 -1.78 -15.75
C ALA A 182 -8.17 -1.79 -16.16
N SER A 183 -7.75 -2.73 -17.01
CA SER A 183 -6.35 -2.91 -17.39
C SER A 183 -5.68 -1.68 -18.00
N SER A 184 -6.42 -0.71 -18.55
CA SER A 184 -5.82 0.54 -19.06
C SER A 184 -5.73 1.68 -18.02
N LEU A 185 -6.29 1.51 -16.82
CA LEU A 185 -6.38 2.54 -15.77
C LEU A 185 -5.16 2.51 -14.84
N PRO A 186 -4.91 3.52 -13.98
CA PRO A 186 -3.88 3.45 -12.94
C PRO A 186 -4.36 2.60 -11.75
N LEU A 187 -4.50 1.29 -11.96
CA LEU A 187 -5.07 0.35 -10.97
C LEU A 187 -4.31 -0.98 -10.94
N SER A 188 -4.00 -1.45 -9.73
CA SER A 188 -3.64 -2.84 -9.43
C SER A 188 -4.65 -3.46 -8.46
N ILE A 189 -4.81 -4.76 -8.50
CA ILE A 189 -5.73 -5.55 -7.69
C ILE A 189 -4.92 -6.64 -7.01
N ILE A 190 -4.90 -6.66 -5.68
CA ILE A 190 -4.30 -7.72 -4.88
C ILE A 190 -5.45 -8.56 -4.32
N ILE A 191 -5.49 -9.84 -4.63
CA ILE A 191 -6.47 -10.78 -4.10
C ILE A 191 -5.76 -11.66 -3.08
N VAL A 192 -6.22 -11.63 -1.83
CA VAL A 192 -5.69 -12.46 -0.75
C VAL A 192 -6.72 -13.52 -0.38
N GLY A 193 -6.35 -14.78 -0.63
CA GLY A 193 -7.17 -15.95 -0.32
C GLY A 193 -7.02 -16.35 1.15
N VAL A 194 -8.13 -16.38 1.89
CA VAL A 194 -8.20 -16.75 3.30
C VAL A 194 -8.87 -18.11 3.44
N GLY A 195 -8.36 -18.96 4.35
CA GLY A 195 -8.94 -20.27 4.60
C GLY A 195 -8.51 -21.38 3.63
N PRO A 196 -9.19 -22.55 3.70
CA PRO A 196 -8.72 -23.79 3.08
C PRO A 196 -9.28 -24.04 1.67
N ALA A 197 -10.02 -23.11 1.08
CA ALA A 197 -10.66 -23.32 -0.21
C ALA A 197 -9.67 -23.58 -1.36
N ASN A 198 -10.23 -24.01 -2.49
CA ASN A 198 -9.51 -24.09 -3.75
C ASN A 198 -9.44 -22.69 -4.38
N PHE A 199 -8.25 -22.28 -4.82
CA PHE A 199 -8.00 -20.96 -5.40
C PHE A 199 -7.63 -21.01 -6.89
N ASP A 200 -7.90 -22.12 -7.60
CA ASP A 200 -7.63 -22.26 -9.04
C ASP A 200 -8.21 -21.09 -9.87
N GLU A 201 -9.41 -20.60 -9.54
CA GLU A 201 -10.01 -19.45 -10.24
C GLU A 201 -9.21 -18.16 -10.04
N MET A 202 -8.54 -18.01 -8.89
CA MET A 202 -7.77 -16.81 -8.56
C MET A 202 -6.40 -16.84 -9.23
N GLU A 203 -5.80 -18.03 -9.31
CA GLU A 203 -4.60 -18.27 -10.10
C GLU A 203 -4.87 -17.98 -11.59
N GLU A 204 -6.06 -18.32 -12.11
CA GLU A 204 -6.45 -17.93 -13.48
C GLU A 204 -6.58 -16.40 -13.64
N LEU A 205 -7.07 -15.70 -12.62
CA LEU A 205 -7.20 -14.24 -12.65
C LEU A 205 -5.85 -13.51 -12.59
N ASP A 206 -4.84 -14.12 -11.97
CA ASP A 206 -3.49 -13.56 -11.79
C ASP A 206 -2.81 -13.19 -13.11
N GLY A 207 -3.16 -13.88 -14.21
CA GLY A 207 -2.75 -13.46 -15.56
C GLY A 207 -1.28 -13.71 -15.93
N ASP A 208 -0.52 -14.32 -15.03
CA ASP A 208 0.91 -14.64 -15.15
C ASP A 208 1.22 -15.57 -16.33
N GLU A 209 0.44 -16.65 -16.49
CA GLU A 209 0.63 -17.62 -17.59
C GLU A 209 -0.01 -17.13 -18.89
N ILE A 210 -1.25 -16.62 -18.80
CA ILE A 210 -2.08 -16.26 -19.94
C ILE A 210 -2.75 -14.93 -19.68
N ARG A 211 -2.53 -13.97 -20.59
CA ARG A 211 -3.17 -12.65 -20.52
C ARG A 211 -4.69 -12.79 -20.49
N LEU A 212 -5.30 -12.30 -19.40
CA LEU A 212 -6.74 -12.40 -19.19
C LEU A 212 -7.51 -11.80 -20.36
N THR A 213 -8.52 -12.53 -20.86
CA THR A 213 -9.32 -12.13 -22.02
C THR A 213 -10.80 -12.20 -21.70
N SER A 214 -11.56 -11.21 -22.15
CA SER A 214 -13.01 -11.17 -22.01
C SER A 214 -13.65 -10.63 -23.29
N ARG A 215 -14.64 -11.37 -23.82
CA ARG A 215 -15.39 -11.02 -25.05
C ARG A 215 -14.48 -10.68 -26.24
N GLY A 216 -13.41 -11.47 -26.42
CA GLY A 216 -12.45 -11.30 -27.52
C GLY A 216 -11.46 -10.14 -27.36
N ARG A 217 -11.44 -9.45 -26.21
CA ARG A 217 -10.44 -8.42 -25.90
C ARG A 217 -9.54 -8.91 -24.77
N ALA A 218 -8.23 -8.89 -25.02
CA ALA A 218 -7.22 -9.16 -23.99
C ALA A 218 -7.00 -7.91 -23.12
N ALA A 219 -6.65 -8.13 -21.84
CA ALA A 219 -6.17 -7.08 -20.96
C ALA A 219 -4.90 -6.42 -21.55
N VAL A 220 -4.79 -5.10 -21.41
CA VAL A 220 -3.67 -4.31 -21.97
C VAL A 220 -2.36 -4.55 -21.22
N ARG A 221 -2.46 -4.84 -19.92
CA ARG A 221 -1.36 -5.15 -19.00
C ARG A 221 -1.88 -6.08 -17.91
N ASP A 222 -0.95 -6.71 -17.20
CA ASP A 222 -1.30 -7.37 -15.96
C ASP A 222 -1.64 -6.37 -14.86
N ILE A 223 -2.64 -6.70 -14.06
CA ILE A 223 -3.10 -5.86 -12.96
C ILE A 223 -3.49 -6.65 -11.72
N VAL A 224 -3.51 -7.98 -11.76
CA VAL A 224 -3.93 -8.81 -10.63
C VAL A 224 -2.68 -9.40 -9.98
N GLN A 225 -2.70 -9.53 -8.67
CA GLN A 225 -1.76 -10.34 -7.90
C GLN A 225 -2.57 -11.23 -6.97
N PHE A 226 -2.45 -12.55 -7.08
CA PHE A 226 -3.06 -13.47 -6.13
C PHE A 226 -2.06 -13.94 -5.05
N VAL A 227 -2.50 -13.97 -3.79
CA VAL A 227 -1.70 -14.45 -2.64
C VAL A 227 -2.55 -15.32 -1.71
N PRO A 228 -2.29 -16.64 -1.60
CA PRO A 228 -2.91 -17.48 -0.58
C PRO A 228 -2.32 -17.19 0.80
N PHE A 229 -3.11 -16.63 1.72
CA PHE A 229 -2.63 -16.19 3.03
C PHE A 229 -2.11 -17.34 3.91
N ARG A 230 -2.67 -18.55 3.73
CA ARG A 230 -2.31 -19.74 4.50
C ARG A 230 -0.82 -20.12 4.38
N ASP A 231 -0.16 -19.72 3.29
CA ASP A 231 1.25 -20.06 3.01
C ASP A 231 2.24 -19.27 3.87
N PHE A 232 1.74 -18.31 4.66
CA PHE A 232 2.53 -17.39 5.47
C PHE A 232 2.26 -17.54 6.98
N HIS A 233 1.54 -18.58 7.40
CA HIS A 233 1.20 -18.80 8.81
C HIS A 233 2.20 -19.67 9.60
N ASP A 234 3.38 -19.95 9.05
CA ASP A 234 4.31 -20.93 9.65
C ASP A 234 5.10 -20.42 10.88
N ALA A 235 5.19 -21.28 11.90
CA ALA A 235 5.38 -20.96 13.32
C ALA A 235 6.83 -20.80 13.82
N ASN A 236 7.82 -20.58 12.95
CA ASN A 236 9.22 -20.50 13.38
C ASN A 236 9.73 -19.08 13.62
N SER A 237 9.15 -18.07 12.97
CA SER A 237 9.49 -16.66 13.19
C SER A 237 8.42 -15.74 12.58
N VAL A 238 7.73 -14.97 13.43
CA VAL A 238 6.74 -13.96 13.01
C VAL A 238 7.36 -12.96 12.02
N GLN A 239 8.62 -12.60 12.24
CA GLN A 239 9.32 -11.64 11.39
C GLN A 239 9.55 -12.19 9.97
N GLU A 240 9.90 -13.47 9.86
CA GLU A 240 10.12 -14.11 8.57
C GLU A 240 8.82 -14.31 7.81
N SER A 241 7.76 -14.70 8.51
CA SER A 241 6.40 -14.81 7.94
C SER A 241 5.92 -13.46 7.40
N LYS A 242 6.11 -12.37 8.14
CA LYS A 242 5.80 -11.02 7.68
C LYS A 242 6.62 -10.66 6.43
N ARG A 243 7.93 -10.89 6.44
CA ARG A 243 8.82 -10.60 5.29
C ARG A 243 8.41 -11.35 4.03
N ARG A 244 8.11 -12.65 4.15
CA ARG A 244 7.64 -13.48 3.04
C ARG A 244 6.29 -12.99 2.50
N LEU A 245 5.36 -12.67 3.40
CA LEU A 245 4.05 -12.12 3.03
C LEU A 245 4.21 -10.79 2.29
N SER A 246 5.01 -9.85 2.83
CA SER A 246 5.26 -8.56 2.19
C SER A 246 5.81 -8.74 0.78
N LYS A 247 6.78 -9.65 0.62
CA LYS A 247 7.37 -9.93 -0.69
C LYS A 247 6.34 -10.47 -1.68
N ALA A 248 5.44 -11.36 -1.25
CA ALA A 248 4.42 -11.93 -2.12
C ALA A 248 3.33 -10.91 -2.51
N VAL A 249 2.79 -10.18 -1.53
CA VAL A 249 1.76 -9.14 -1.73
C VAL A 249 2.22 -8.05 -2.71
N LEU A 250 3.51 -7.73 -2.70
CA LEU A 250 4.08 -6.61 -3.44
C LEU A 250 4.91 -7.04 -4.64
N ALA A 251 4.90 -8.32 -5.01
CA ALA A 251 5.80 -8.86 -6.04
C ALA A 251 5.61 -8.14 -7.38
N GLU A 252 4.37 -7.93 -7.81
CA GLU A 252 4.07 -7.38 -9.13
C GLU A 252 3.72 -5.90 -9.19
N ILE A 253 3.22 -5.32 -8.09
CA ILE A 253 2.80 -3.90 -8.03
C ILE A 253 3.82 -2.94 -8.67
N PRO A 254 5.14 -3.10 -8.45
CA PRO A 254 6.14 -2.22 -9.04
C PRO A 254 6.16 -2.28 -10.57
N ASP A 255 6.14 -3.48 -11.15
CA ASP A 255 6.19 -3.66 -12.59
C ASP A 255 4.83 -3.29 -13.24
N GLN A 256 3.71 -3.55 -12.56
CA GLN A 256 2.38 -3.13 -12.99
C GLN A 256 2.25 -1.59 -13.06
N LEU A 257 2.80 -0.86 -12.08
CA LEU A 257 2.88 0.61 -12.10
C LEU A 257 3.75 1.11 -13.26
N VAL A 258 4.96 0.58 -13.40
CA VAL A 258 5.89 0.99 -14.46
C VAL A 258 5.30 0.71 -15.85
N SER A 259 4.61 -0.41 -16.00
CA SER A 259 3.87 -0.77 -17.22
C SER A 259 2.81 0.29 -17.56
N TYR A 260 2.01 0.70 -16.58
CA TYR A 260 1.03 1.78 -16.75
C TYR A 260 1.70 3.11 -17.12
N MET A 261 2.75 3.53 -16.42
CA MET A 261 3.44 4.79 -16.69
C MET A 261 4.00 4.84 -18.12
N ARG A 262 4.61 3.74 -18.57
CA ARG A 262 5.12 3.61 -19.94
C ARG A 262 4.00 3.68 -20.98
N MET A 263 2.89 3.01 -20.73
CA MET A 263 1.70 3.04 -21.59
C MET A 263 1.14 4.46 -21.73
N GLN A 264 1.15 5.25 -20.66
CA GLN A 264 0.74 6.67 -20.68
C GLN A 264 1.80 7.62 -21.26
N GLY A 265 2.95 7.10 -21.73
CA GLY A 265 4.05 7.92 -22.23
C GLY A 265 4.76 8.74 -21.15
N ILE A 266 4.50 8.45 -19.87
CA ILE A 266 5.10 9.13 -18.74
C ILE A 266 6.50 8.54 -18.56
N ARG A 267 7.50 9.38 -18.83
CA ARG A 267 8.89 8.95 -18.80
C ARG A 267 9.53 9.18 -17.45
N PRO A 268 10.55 8.37 -17.12
CA PRO A 268 11.35 8.68 -15.99
C PRO A 268 12.03 10.06 -16.12
N LEU A 269 11.89 10.97 -15.13
CA LEU A 269 12.74 12.15 -14.97
C LEU A 269 14.20 11.70 -15.07
N ARG A 270 14.97 12.30 -15.97
CA ARG A 270 16.42 12.13 -15.89
C ARG A 270 16.87 12.83 -14.61
N LEU A 271 17.32 12.08 -13.61
CA LEU A 271 18.15 12.63 -12.53
C LEU A 271 19.35 13.29 -13.21
N SER A 272 19.30 14.62 -13.37
CA SER A 272 20.43 15.33 -13.95
C SER A 272 21.61 15.18 -13.00
N LYS A 273 22.75 14.74 -13.53
CA LYS A 273 24.03 14.63 -12.79
C LYS A 273 24.46 15.96 -12.11
N ALA A 274 23.74 17.05 -12.34
CA ALA A 274 23.94 18.35 -11.73
C ALA A 274 23.62 18.36 -10.22
N ARG A 275 22.69 17.53 -9.73
CA ARG A 275 22.34 17.50 -8.29
C ARG A 275 23.40 16.78 -7.45
N ALA A 276 23.96 15.69 -7.96
CA ALA A 276 25.04 14.93 -7.33
C ALA A 276 26.37 15.71 -7.17
N ARG A 277 26.62 16.74 -8.00
CA ARG A 277 27.78 17.62 -7.82
C ARG A 277 27.62 18.63 -6.69
N ARG A 278 26.40 19.03 -6.34
CA ARG A 278 26.19 20.01 -5.26
C ARG A 278 26.43 19.40 -3.88
N GLU A 279 26.04 18.15 -3.66
CA GLU A 279 26.26 17.43 -2.40
C GLU A 279 27.74 17.08 -2.16
N ASN A 280 28.50 16.70 -3.20
CA ASN A 280 29.95 16.48 -3.07
C ASN A 280 30.76 17.77 -2.87
N THR A 281 30.22 18.95 -3.21
CA THR A 281 30.94 20.23 -3.02
C THR A 281 30.71 20.82 -1.62
N SER A 282 29.61 20.46 -0.94
CA SER A 282 29.36 20.83 0.46
C SER A 282 30.21 20.02 1.43
N GLU A 283 30.36 18.70 1.23
CA GLU A 283 31.18 17.85 2.11
C GLU A 283 32.69 18.12 1.99
N GLN A 284 33.16 18.57 0.81
CA GLN A 284 34.56 18.97 0.64
C GLN A 284 34.89 20.35 1.22
N ARG A 285 33.89 21.22 1.46
CA ARG A 285 34.11 22.53 2.10
C ARG A 285 34.13 22.45 3.63
N GLU A 286 33.45 21.47 4.23
CA GLU A 286 33.49 21.28 5.69
C GLU A 286 34.72 20.50 6.17
N SER A 287 35.40 19.74 5.30
CA SER A 287 36.64 19.01 5.67
C SER A 287 37.94 19.80 5.49
N SER A 288 37.92 21.02 4.92
CA SER A 288 39.13 21.84 4.72
C SER A 288 39.45 22.82 5.85
N ASP A 289 38.53 23.04 6.80
CA ASP A 289 38.68 24.08 7.84
C ASP A 289 39.12 23.57 9.23
N ILE A 290 39.75 22.39 9.31
CA ILE A 290 40.39 21.93 10.55
C ILE A 290 41.79 21.41 10.25
N ARG A 291 42.79 22.31 10.22
CA ARG A 291 44.14 22.01 10.72
C ARG A 291 45.03 23.24 10.92
N CYS A 292 45.43 23.39 12.19
CA CYS A 292 46.72 23.89 12.70
C CYS A 292 47.08 25.39 12.58
N HIS A 293 47.09 26.06 13.73
CA HIS A 293 48.14 27.03 14.06
C HIS A 293 48.79 26.69 15.42
N PRO A 294 50.12 26.88 15.58
CA PRO A 294 50.87 26.42 16.73
C PRO A 294 51.07 27.49 17.81
N SER A 295 51.45 27.01 18.99
CA SER A 295 51.70 27.70 20.25
C SER A 295 53.01 28.50 20.33
N SER A 296 52.88 29.77 20.78
CA SER A 296 53.73 30.56 21.72
C SER A 296 55.22 30.87 21.37
N PRO A 297 55.96 31.79 22.07
CA PRO A 297 55.67 32.51 23.33
C PRO A 297 56.10 34.02 23.45
N ALA A 298 55.60 34.65 24.54
CA ALA A 298 56.18 35.69 25.44
C ALA A 298 56.74 37.04 24.93
N LEU A 299 56.25 38.17 25.49
CA LEU A 299 57.02 39.09 26.39
C LEU A 299 56.24 40.38 26.77
N SER A 300 56.29 40.67 28.08
CA SER A 300 56.16 41.91 28.87
C SER A 300 55.85 43.30 28.24
N GLY A 301 55.08 44.11 28.99
CA GLY A 301 55.42 45.54 29.19
C GLY A 301 54.28 46.56 29.31
N THR A 302 53.82 46.81 30.54
CA THR A 302 53.52 48.13 31.18
C THR A 302 52.75 49.25 30.44
N GLY A 303 51.74 49.83 31.12
CA GLY A 303 51.46 51.28 31.03
C GLY A 303 50.00 51.73 31.24
N GLU A 304 49.71 52.26 32.43
CA GLU A 304 48.77 53.36 32.81
C GLU A 304 47.32 53.37 32.25
N VAL A 305 46.25 53.21 33.05
CA VAL A 305 45.68 54.06 34.12
C VAL A 305 44.91 55.30 33.61
N HIS A 306 43.59 55.30 33.89
CA HIS A 306 42.79 56.38 34.49
C HIS A 306 41.57 57.01 33.74
N VAL A 307 40.45 57.03 34.49
CA VAL A 307 39.37 58.05 34.63
C VAL A 307 38.07 57.92 33.78
N VAL A 308 37.01 57.58 34.51
CA VAL A 308 35.54 57.83 34.38
C VAL A 308 35.25 59.26 34.97
N PRO A 309 34.08 59.96 34.88
CA PRO A 309 32.77 59.76 34.22
C PRO A 309 32.28 61.00 33.42
N SER A 310 31.09 60.91 32.80
CA SER A 310 29.91 61.74 33.15
C SER A 310 28.86 61.76 32.02
N ALA A 311 27.63 61.37 32.38
CA ALA A 311 26.39 61.64 31.65
C ALA A 311 25.81 63.01 32.11
N PRO A 312 24.60 63.45 31.68
CA PRO A 312 23.92 63.47 30.38
C PRO A 312 23.62 64.98 30.02
N PRO A 313 22.60 65.44 29.24
CA PRO A 313 21.16 65.14 29.35
C PRO A 313 20.42 64.95 28.00
N ALA A 314 19.13 64.64 28.16
CA ALA A 314 18.09 64.48 27.16
C ALA A 314 17.79 65.73 26.31
N LEU A 315 17.21 65.48 25.13
CA LEU A 315 15.93 66.03 24.67
C LEU A 315 15.30 65.03 23.69
#